data_AF-A0A948RVF2-F1
#
_entry.id   AF-A0A948RVF2-F1
#
_cell.length_a   1.000
_cell.length_b   1.000
_cell.length_c   1.000
_cell.angle_alpha   90.00
_cell.angle_beta   90.00
_cell.angle_gamma   90.00
#
_symmetry.space_group_name_H-M   'P 1'
#
loop_
_entity.id
_entity.type
_entity.pdbx_description
1 polymer ?
#
loop_
_entity_poly.entity_id
_entity_poly.type
_entity_poly.pdbx_seq_one_letter_code
_entity_poly.pdbx_strand_id
1 'polypeptide(L)'
;MNIDRYDRLVFWFALASIAGLLFNIAAIPIHKELVLSVHGHLSNTEILMIFGFFLVFVFNLVSILWLTSESNRTRDRGARRIFGILFGVLCLVLLYGDKVMIDEIARAWRAGAGIAGGLSLMYLFLLIQLAYNIFILLHMRRCRLLEVPPAAVS
;
A
#
# COMPACT_ATOMS: atom_id res chain seq x y z
N MET A 1 -22.98 3.10 15.81
CA MET A 1 -21.97 3.60 14.85
C MET A 1 -21.37 2.38 14.16
N ASN A 2 -21.55 2.25 12.84
CA ASN A 2 -21.30 1.06 12.01
C ASN A 2 -19.80 0.68 11.86
N ILE A 3 -19.14 0.28 12.95
CA ILE A 3 -17.73 -0.17 12.92
C ILE A 3 -17.56 -1.32 11.91
N ASP A 4 -18.51 -2.25 11.87
CA ASP A 4 -18.53 -3.35 10.89
C ASP A 4 -18.51 -2.92 9.42
N ARG A 5 -19.01 -1.73 9.07
CA ARG A 5 -18.99 -1.26 7.68
C ARG A 5 -17.60 -0.71 7.32
N TYR A 6 -16.96 0.03 8.21
CA TYR A 6 -15.62 0.55 7.97
C TYR A 6 -14.58 -0.58 7.90
N ASP A 7 -14.65 -1.56 8.80
CA ASP A 7 -13.73 -2.69 8.79
C ASP A 7 -13.85 -3.54 7.51
N ARG A 8 -15.08 -3.72 7.01
CA ARG A 8 -15.31 -4.39 5.72
C ARG A 8 -14.71 -3.60 4.56
N LEU A 9 -14.87 -2.28 4.55
CA LEU A 9 -14.26 -1.42 3.53
C LEU A 9 -12.74 -1.51 3.57
N VAL A 10 -12.12 -1.29 4.75
CA VAL A 10 -10.66 -1.35 4.90
C VAL A 10 -10.14 -2.74 4.49
N PHE A 11 -10.85 -3.82 4.82
CA PHE A 11 -10.48 -5.17 4.40
C PHE A 11 -10.46 -5.35 2.87
N TRP A 12 -11.52 -4.95 2.18
CA TRP A 12 -11.58 -5.07 0.71
C TRP A 12 -10.56 -4.18 0.02
N PHE A 13 -10.36 -2.95 0.52
CA PHE A 13 -9.31 -2.06 0.02
C PHE A 13 -7.92 -2.64 0.28
N ALA A 14 -7.68 -3.30 1.41
CA ALA A 14 -6.41 -3.96 1.69
C ALA A 14 -6.12 -5.07 0.69
N LEU A 15 -7.14 -5.90 0.41
CA LEU A 15 -7.00 -7.00 -0.54
C LEU A 15 -6.73 -6.49 -1.96
N ALA A 16 -7.48 -5.47 -2.40
CA ALA A 16 -7.28 -4.83 -3.70
C ALA A 16 -5.90 -4.16 -3.79
N SER A 17 -5.46 -3.46 -2.73
CA SER A 17 -4.15 -2.82 -2.63
C SER A 17 -3.00 -3.83 -2.71
N ILE A 18 -3.09 -4.95 -1.99
CA ILE A 18 -2.09 -6.03 -2.08
C ILE A 18 -2.05 -6.62 -3.48
N ALA A 19 -3.20 -6.92 -4.08
CA ALA A 19 -3.25 -7.45 -5.44
C ALA A 19 -2.62 -6.47 -6.45
N GLY A 20 -2.95 -5.17 -6.36
CA GLY A 20 -2.35 -4.12 -7.19
C GLY A 20 -0.84 -3.98 -6.99
N LEU A 21 -0.37 -4.06 -5.74
CA LEU A 21 1.06 -3.97 -5.43
C LEU A 21 1.85 -5.19 -5.93
N LEU A 22 1.30 -6.40 -5.76
CA LEU A 22 1.89 -7.63 -6.32
C LEU A 22 1.92 -7.58 -7.85
N PHE A 23 0.85 -7.07 -8.47
CA PHE A 23 0.83 -6.83 -9.91
C PHE A 23 1.95 -5.86 -10.31
N ASN A 24 2.11 -4.73 -9.62
CA ASN A 24 3.18 -3.76 -9.92
C ASN A 24 4.57 -4.41 -9.82
N ILE A 25 4.83 -5.17 -8.76
CA ILE A 25 6.11 -5.90 -8.59
C ILE A 25 6.38 -6.85 -9.76
N ALA A 26 5.35 -7.55 -10.26
CA ALA A 26 5.48 -8.48 -11.38
C ALA A 26 5.53 -7.78 -12.75
N ALA A 27 4.81 -6.67 -12.93
CA ALA A 27 4.65 -5.98 -14.21
C ALA A 27 5.85 -5.10 -14.56
N ILE A 28 6.43 -4.41 -13.58
CA ILE A 28 7.60 -3.53 -13.77
C ILE A 28 8.77 -4.24 -14.50
N PRO A 29 9.23 -5.45 -14.12
CA PRO A 29 10.36 -6.08 -14.80
C PRO A 29 9.99 -6.59 -16.20
N ILE A 30 8.75 -7.02 -16.41
CA ILE A 30 8.26 -7.57 -17.69
C ILE A 30 8.07 -6.44 -18.71
N HIS A 31 7.53 -5.30 -18.26
CA HIS A 31 7.07 -4.23 -19.14
C HIS A 31 7.88 -2.94 -18.99
N LYS A 32 9.08 -3.00 -18.39
CA LYS A 32 9.94 -1.83 -18.14
C LYS A 32 10.09 -0.90 -19.34
N GLU A 33 10.16 -1.45 -20.56
CA GLU A 33 10.31 -0.64 -21.78
C GLU A 33 9.05 0.19 -22.05
N LEU A 34 7.86 -0.35 -21.78
CA LEU A 34 6.60 0.36 -21.90
C LEU A 34 6.48 1.41 -20.80
N VAL A 35 6.67 1.00 -19.54
CA VAL A 35 6.56 1.87 -18.34
C VAL A 35 7.48 3.08 -18.40
N LEU A 36 8.68 2.92 -18.95
CA LEU A 36 9.72 3.95 -18.96
C LEU A 36 9.79 4.73 -20.29
N SER A 37 9.03 4.30 -21.31
CA SER A 37 9.00 4.99 -22.60
C SER A 37 8.01 6.14 -22.62
N VAL A 38 8.35 7.19 -23.36
CA VAL A 38 7.43 8.29 -23.70
C VAL A 38 6.80 7.96 -25.05
N HIS A 39 5.94 6.95 -25.10
CA HIS A 39 5.05 6.82 -26.25
C HIS A 39 3.79 7.60 -25.93
N GLY A 40 3.31 8.44 -26.86
CA GLY A 40 2.21 9.38 -26.66
C GLY A 40 0.85 8.76 -26.30
N HIS A 41 0.78 7.45 -26.10
CA HIS A 41 -0.39 6.71 -25.65
C HIS A 41 -0.02 5.80 -24.49
N LEU A 42 -0.80 5.87 -23.40
CA LEU A 42 -0.68 4.96 -22.28
C LEU A 42 -1.04 3.54 -22.71
N SER A 43 -0.15 2.58 -22.47
CA SER A 43 -0.49 1.17 -22.66
C SER A 43 -1.51 0.70 -21.62
N ASN A 44 -2.34 -0.31 -21.95
CA ASN A 44 -3.28 -0.89 -20.98
C ASN A 44 -2.56 -1.37 -19.70
N THR A 45 -1.32 -1.82 -19.83
CA THR A 45 -0.48 -2.24 -18.70
C THR A 45 -0.09 -1.05 -17.82
N GLU A 46 0.31 0.08 -18.40
CA GLU A 46 0.58 1.33 -17.66
C GLU A 46 -0.64 1.82 -16.90
N ILE A 47 -1.81 1.80 -17.54
CA ILE A 47 -3.08 2.17 -16.89
C ILE A 47 -3.33 1.26 -15.69
N LEU A 48 -3.11 -0.05 -15.82
CA LEU A 48 -3.30 -0.99 -14.72
C LEU A 48 -2.28 -0.76 -13.58
N MET A 49 -1.04 -0.42 -13.89
CA MET A 49 -0.03 -0.08 -12.87
C MET A 49 -0.37 1.21 -12.14
N ILE A 50 -0.77 2.27 -12.87
CA ILE A 50 -1.22 3.54 -12.29
C ILE A 50 -2.42 3.28 -11.37
N PHE A 51 -3.37 2.47 -11.82
CA PHE A 51 -4.51 2.06 -11.00
C PHE A 51 -4.06 1.28 -9.75
N GLY A 52 -3.08 0.39 -9.87
CA GLY A 52 -2.48 -0.31 -8.74
C GLY A 52 -1.87 0.64 -7.70
N PHE A 53 -1.05 1.59 -8.14
CA PHE A 53 -0.50 2.65 -7.26
C PHE A 53 -1.59 3.50 -6.63
N PHE A 54 -2.64 3.84 -7.38
CA PHE A 54 -3.78 4.59 -6.87
C PHE A 54 -4.55 3.81 -5.79
N LEU A 55 -4.76 2.50 -5.98
CA LEU A 55 -5.38 1.65 -4.96
C LEU A 55 -4.54 1.61 -3.68
N VAL A 56 -3.22 1.50 -3.80
CA VAL A 56 -2.30 1.53 -2.65
C VAL A 56 -2.39 2.87 -1.93
N PHE A 57 -2.43 3.98 -2.67
CA PHE A 57 -2.62 5.31 -2.10
C PHE A 57 -3.93 5.43 -1.31
N VAL A 58 -5.05 5.08 -1.94
CA VAL A 58 -6.38 5.18 -1.31
C VAL A 58 -6.47 4.26 -0.09
N PHE A 59 -5.95 3.03 -0.18
CA PHE A 59 -5.92 2.11 0.95
C PHE A 59 -5.11 2.66 2.13
N ASN A 60 -3.91 3.18 1.88
CA ASN A 60 -3.07 3.77 2.93
C ASN A 60 -3.77 4.95 3.60
N LEU A 61 -4.41 5.83 2.81
CA LEU A 61 -5.16 6.97 3.33
C LEU A 61 -6.34 6.51 4.21
N VAL A 62 -7.16 5.59 3.70
CA VAL A 62 -8.31 5.04 4.44
C VAL A 62 -7.86 4.33 5.71
N SER A 63 -6.75 3.59 5.67
CA SER A 63 -6.18 2.90 6.84
C SER A 63 -5.70 3.88 7.91
N ILE A 64 -5.06 4.98 7.54
CA ILE A 64 -4.66 6.04 8.48
C ILE A 64 -5.89 6.68 9.11
N LEU A 65 -6.92 7.01 8.31
CA LEU A 65 -8.16 7.59 8.83
C LEU A 65 -8.87 6.64 9.79
N TRP A 66 -8.93 5.35 9.46
CA TRP A 66 -9.50 4.32 10.33
C TRP A 66 -8.74 4.19 11.65
N LEU A 67 -7.41 4.07 11.61
CA LEU A 67 -6.54 4.04 12.81
C LEU A 67 -6.66 5.31 13.66
N THR A 68 -6.90 6.45 13.04
CA THR A 68 -7.07 7.75 13.71
C THR A 68 -8.47 7.90 14.29
N SER A 69 -9.50 7.30 13.68
CA SER A 69 -10.87 7.28 14.20
C SER A 69 -11.00 6.32 15.39
N GLU A 70 -10.45 5.11 15.27
CA GLU A 70 -10.56 4.07 16.31
C GLU A 70 -9.77 4.43 17.59
N SER A 71 -8.80 5.34 17.45
CA SER A 71 -8.14 6.12 18.49
C SER A 71 -8.94 6.40 19.75
N ASN A 72 -10.17 6.86 19.55
CA ASN A 72 -10.93 7.52 20.60
C ASN A 72 -11.78 6.53 21.40
N ARG A 73 -11.69 5.23 21.09
CA ARG A 73 -12.57 4.19 21.64
C ARG A 73 -11.87 3.11 22.44
N THR A 74 -10.63 2.76 22.11
CA THR A 74 -9.94 1.63 22.75
C THR A 74 -8.98 2.11 23.85
N ARG A 75 -9.25 1.64 25.09
CA ARG A 75 -8.54 2.00 26.33
C ARG A 75 -7.11 1.43 26.42
N ASP A 76 -6.72 0.57 25.48
CA ASP A 76 -5.45 -0.16 25.51
C ASP A 76 -4.66 0.07 24.21
N ARG A 77 -3.33 0.30 24.36
CA ARG A 77 -2.27 0.29 23.32
C ARG A 77 -1.99 1.56 22.49
N GLY A 78 -1.73 2.68 23.15
CA GLY A 78 -1.20 3.90 22.50
C GLY A 78 0.04 3.68 21.62
N ALA A 79 1.00 2.85 22.05
CA ALA A 79 2.25 2.62 21.31
C ALA A 79 2.04 1.92 19.95
N ARG A 80 1.32 0.78 19.90
CA ARG A 80 1.06 0.06 18.64
C ARG A 80 0.29 0.92 17.63
N ARG A 81 -0.59 1.78 18.13
CA ARG A 81 -1.35 2.70 17.31
C ARG A 81 -0.48 3.82 16.73
N ILE A 82 0.38 4.44 17.53
CA ILE A 82 1.35 5.43 17.05
C ILE A 82 2.24 4.79 15.98
N PHE A 83 2.76 3.59 16.22
CA PHE A 83 3.55 2.88 15.21
C PHE A 83 2.76 2.59 13.93
N GLY A 84 1.48 2.19 14.02
CA GLY A 84 0.64 1.96 12.85
C GLY A 84 0.38 3.22 12.01
N ILE A 85 0.12 4.35 12.67
CA ILE A 85 -0.06 5.65 12.00
C ILE A 85 1.26 6.10 11.38
N LEU A 86 2.36 6.06 12.14
CA LEU A 86 3.69 6.46 11.67
C LEU A 86 4.12 5.62 10.46
N PHE A 87 3.84 4.31 10.50
CA PHE A 87 4.16 3.39 9.42
C PHE A 87 3.27 3.61 8.19
N GLY A 88 1.99 3.98 8.38
CA GLY A 88 1.12 4.41 7.27
C GLY A 88 1.58 5.71 6.62
N VAL A 89 1.96 6.71 7.42
CA VAL A 89 2.55 7.97 6.90
C VAL A 89 3.86 7.67 6.16
N LEU A 90 4.71 6.80 6.70
CA LEU A 90 5.91 6.35 6.01
C LEU A 90 5.56 5.72 4.65
N CYS A 91 4.54 4.87 4.56
CA CYS A 91 4.11 4.28 3.30
C CYS A 91 3.65 5.31 2.27
N LEU A 92 2.96 6.38 2.67
CA LEU A 92 2.62 7.48 1.76
C LEU A 92 3.87 8.22 1.25
N VAL A 93 4.86 8.44 2.12
CA VAL A 93 6.14 9.03 1.73
C VAL A 93 6.90 8.10 0.75
N LEU A 94 6.89 6.80 1.01
CA LEU A 94 7.51 5.80 0.12
C LEU A 94 6.81 5.76 -1.24
N LEU A 95 5.48 5.87 -1.29
CA LEU A 95 4.73 5.92 -2.55
C LEU A 95 5.10 7.17 -3.38
N TYR A 96 5.30 8.31 -2.71
CA TYR A 96 5.82 9.50 -3.37
C TYR A 96 7.27 9.27 -3.85
N GLY A 97 8.08 8.60 -3.04
CA GLY A 97 9.43 8.17 -3.40
C GLY A 97 9.45 7.27 -4.64
N ASP A 98 8.52 6.32 -4.75
CA ASP A 98 8.35 5.45 -5.93
C ASP A 98 8.11 6.27 -7.19
N LYS A 99 7.23 7.28 -7.13
CA LYS A 99 6.99 8.19 -8.25
C LYS A 99 8.27 8.91 -8.68
N VAL A 100 9.00 9.48 -7.72
CA VAL A 100 10.27 10.18 -8.01
C VAL A 100 11.28 9.22 -8.61
N MET A 101 11.38 7.98 -8.10
CA MET A 101 12.27 6.96 -8.64
C MET A 101 11.87 6.54 -10.05
N ILE A 102 10.58 6.39 -10.36
CA ILE A 102 10.11 6.08 -11.72
C ILE A 102 10.55 7.18 -12.70
N ASP A 103 10.40 8.46 -12.33
CA ASP A 103 10.83 9.58 -13.18
C ASP A 103 12.35 9.58 -13.40
N GLU A 104 13.12 9.34 -12.34
CA GLU A 104 14.58 9.24 -12.38
C GLU A 104 15.04 8.08 -13.25
N ILE A 105 14.43 6.91 -13.10
CA ILE A 105 14.69 5.72 -13.90
C ILE A 105 14.34 5.99 -15.37
N ALA A 106 13.21 6.62 -15.65
CA ALA A 106 12.81 6.96 -17.01
C ALA A 106 13.79 7.95 -17.66
N ARG A 107 14.29 8.93 -16.90
CA ARG A 107 15.32 9.86 -17.37
C ARG A 107 16.66 9.15 -17.63
N ALA A 108 17.12 8.32 -16.71
CA ALA A 108 18.35 7.54 -16.86
C ALA A 108 18.28 6.56 -18.04
N TRP A 109 17.13 5.90 -18.21
CA TRP A 109 16.85 5.01 -19.34
C TRP A 109 16.99 5.74 -20.69
N ARG A 110 16.38 6.93 -20.83
CA ARG A 110 16.48 7.74 -22.05
C ARG A 110 17.90 8.23 -22.33
N ALA A 111 18.70 8.46 -21.29
CA ALA A 111 20.10 8.84 -21.40
C ALA A 111 21.04 7.65 -21.69
N GLY A 112 20.51 6.42 -21.76
CA GLY A 112 21.33 5.21 -21.90
C GLY A 112 22.13 4.87 -20.65
N ALA A 113 21.82 5.47 -19.50
CA ALA A 113 22.48 5.21 -18.24
C ALA A 113 21.89 3.96 -17.55
N GLY A 114 22.68 3.31 -16.70
CA GLY A 114 22.25 2.13 -15.97
C GLY A 114 21.10 2.43 -14.99
N ILE A 115 20.01 1.65 -15.05
CA ILE A 115 18.81 1.85 -14.22
C ILE A 115 18.67 0.90 -13.03
N ALA A 116 19.60 -0.05 -12.87
CA ALA A 116 19.49 -1.14 -11.89
C ALA A 116 19.39 -0.66 -10.43
N GLY A 117 20.10 0.42 -10.09
CA GLY A 117 20.05 1.02 -8.75
C GLY A 117 18.69 1.61 -8.42
N GLY A 118 18.10 2.37 -9.35
CA GLY A 118 16.77 2.95 -9.17
C GLY A 118 15.68 1.89 -9.06
N LEU A 119 15.73 0.85 -9.89
CA LEU A 119 14.78 -0.27 -9.80
C LEU A 119 14.87 -0.99 -8.45
N SER A 120 16.07 -1.23 -7.95
CA SER A 120 16.28 -1.87 -6.64
C SER A 120 15.66 -1.06 -5.50
N LEU A 121 15.83 0.26 -5.50
CA LEU A 121 15.25 1.16 -4.50
C LEU A 121 13.72 1.18 -4.57
N MET A 122 13.16 1.23 -5.78
CA MET A 122 11.71 1.17 -5.97
C MET A 122 11.12 -0.16 -5.48
N TYR A 123 11.76 -1.30 -5.75
CA TYR A 123 11.29 -2.58 -5.19
C TYR A 123 11.36 -2.63 -3.67
N LEU A 124 12.37 -2.01 -3.06
CA LEU A 124 12.47 -1.91 -1.61
C LEU A 124 11.29 -1.10 -1.03
N PHE A 125 10.92 0.01 -1.66
CA PHE A 125 9.77 0.82 -1.24
C PHE A 125 8.45 0.05 -1.38
N LEU A 126 8.23 -0.61 -2.52
CA LEU A 126 7.08 -1.49 -2.73
C LEU A 126 7.03 -2.63 -1.70
N LEU A 127 8.17 -3.24 -1.35
CA LEU A 127 8.23 -4.30 -0.34
C LEU A 127 7.80 -3.80 1.05
N ILE A 128 8.25 -2.60 1.44
CA ILE A 128 7.87 -2.00 2.73
C ILE A 128 6.36 -1.70 2.75
N GLN A 129 5.80 -1.18 1.66
CA GLN A 129 4.35 -0.96 1.54
C GLN A 129 3.57 -2.28 1.61
N LEU A 130 4.07 -3.35 1.01
CA LEU A 130 3.45 -4.67 1.08
C LEU A 130 3.40 -5.17 2.53
N ALA A 131 4.51 -5.02 3.25
CA ALA A 131 4.60 -5.41 4.65
C ALA A 131 3.60 -4.63 5.52
N TYR A 132 3.39 -3.33 5.26
CA TYR A 132 2.37 -2.53 5.93
C TYR A 132 0.95 -3.03 5.65
N ASN A 133 0.61 -3.27 4.39
CA ASN A 133 -0.71 -3.75 4.01
C ASN A 133 -1.04 -5.09 4.70
N ILE A 134 -0.06 -5.99 4.76
CA ILE A 134 -0.17 -7.27 5.49
C ILE A 134 -0.33 -7.02 7.00
N PHE A 135 0.48 -6.14 7.58
CA PHE A 135 0.38 -5.79 9.01
C PHE A 135 -1.02 -5.30 9.37
N ILE A 136 -1.60 -4.39 8.58
CA ILE A 136 -2.94 -3.85 8.79
C ILE A 136 -4.01 -4.94 8.68
N LEU A 137 -3.92 -5.85 7.70
CA LEU A 137 -4.82 -7.00 7.59
C LEU A 137 -4.75 -7.91 8.82
N LEU A 138 -3.54 -8.24 9.29
CA LEU A 138 -3.35 -9.06 10.48
C LEU A 138 -3.86 -8.35 11.74
N HIS A 139 -3.68 -7.03 11.82
CA HIS A 139 -4.20 -6.22 12.92
C HIS A 139 -5.72 -6.25 12.96
N MET A 140 -6.40 -6.00 11.83
CA MET A 140 -7.85 -6.09 11.73
C MET A 140 -8.40 -7.47 12.13
N ARG A 141 -7.76 -8.56 11.66
CA ARG A 141 -8.15 -9.92 12.03
C ARG A 141 -8.05 -10.16 13.54
N ARG A 142 -6.99 -9.67 14.18
CA ARG A 142 -6.81 -9.79 15.63
C ARG A 142 -7.84 -8.97 16.41
N CYS A 143 -8.20 -7.78 15.93
CA CYS A 143 -9.24 -6.97 16.58
C CYS A 143 -10.61 -7.65 16.52
N ARG A 144 -11.01 -8.19 15.35
CA ARG A 144 -12.27 -8.96 15.23
C ARG A 144 -12.34 -10.20 16.13
N LEU A 145 -11.23 -10.92 16.30
CA LEU A 145 -11.21 -12.10 17.17
C LEU A 145 -11.40 -11.77 18.65
N LEU A 146 -11.10 -10.53 19.07
CA LEU A 146 -11.27 -10.07 20.45
C LEU A 146 -12.67 -9.48 20.72
N GLU A 147 -13.44 -9.17 19.67
CA GLU A 147 -14.83 -8.70 19.77
C GLU A 147 -15.84 -9.85 19.77
N VAL A 148 -15.43 -11.10 19.50
CA VAL A 148 -16.29 -12.26 19.74
C VAL A 148 -16.50 -12.36 21.25
N PRO A 149 -17.71 -12.07 21.77
CA PRO A 149 -17.95 -12.26 23.19
C PRO A 149 -17.64 -13.72 23.51
N PRO A 150 -17.02 -14.04 24.67
CA PRO A 150 -16.88 -15.43 25.08
C PRO A 150 -18.28 -16.03 25.10
N ALA A 151 -18.60 -16.78 24.06
CA ALA A 151 -19.83 -17.54 24.01
C ALA A 151 -19.77 -18.47 25.20
N ALA A 152 -20.68 -18.23 26.15
CA ALA A 152 -21.19 -19.16 27.15
C ALA A 152 -20.41 -20.48 27.20
N VAL A 153 -19.27 -20.47 27.89
CA VAL A 153 -18.75 -21.71 28.48
C VAL A 153 -19.51 -21.84 29.79
N SER A 154 -20.75 -22.34 29.68
CA SER A 154 -21.50 -22.91 30.80
C SER A 154 -21.24 -24.41 30.84
#